data_AF-A0A4Q5TW08-F1
#
_entry.id   AF-A0A4Q5TW08-F1
#
_cell.length_a   1.000
_cell.length_b   1.000
_cell.length_c   1.000
_cell.angle_alpha   90.00
_cell.angle_beta   90.00
_cell.angle_gamma   90.00
#
_symmetry.space_group_name_H-M   'P 1'
#
loop_
_entity.id
_entity.type
_entity.pdbx_description
1 polymer ?
#
loop_
_entity_poly.entity_id
_entity_poly.type
_entity_poly.pdbx_seq_one_letter_code
_entity_poly.pdbx_strand_id
1 'polypeptide(L)'
;MESLRELVVAELEVPLAAGSGAVRSKKGRELRWTGDSCNLIELVYGIFDCRQVNDGEVDLSDLMDVFEQCFQVNLSRYFRRFTEIKRRKSISKTRFLDEMARVVNKRIEDGDAYVPMAMR
;
A
#
# COMPACT_ATOMS: atom_id res chain seq x y z
N MET A 1 -33.41 23.95 -25.02
CA MET A 1 -32.25 23.57 -25.86
C MET A 1 -30.93 23.76 -25.11
N GLU A 2 -30.81 24.65 -24.10
CA GLU A 2 -29.64 24.72 -23.19
C GLU A 2 -29.41 23.45 -22.35
N SER A 3 -30.46 22.87 -21.75
CA SER A 3 -30.30 21.77 -20.78
C SER A 3 -29.66 20.50 -21.36
N LEU A 4 -29.90 20.20 -22.64
CA LEU A 4 -29.26 19.07 -23.32
C LEU A 4 -27.81 19.39 -23.70
N ARG A 5 -27.46 20.67 -23.92
CA ARG A 5 -26.08 21.10 -24.13
C ARG A 5 -25.30 21.05 -22.83
N GLU A 6 -25.87 21.44 -21.70
CA GLU A 6 -25.23 21.31 -20.38
C GLU A 6 -25.03 19.85 -19.98
N LEU A 7 -25.99 18.96 -20.26
CA LEU A 7 -25.85 17.52 -20.02
C LEU A 7 -24.80 16.88 -20.94
N VAL A 8 -24.77 17.25 -22.22
CA VAL A 8 -23.74 16.74 -23.16
C VAL A 8 -22.35 17.32 -22.83
N VAL A 9 -22.26 18.56 -22.33
CA VAL A 9 -20.99 19.14 -21.86
C VAL A 9 -20.51 18.47 -20.56
N ALA A 10 -21.42 18.12 -19.64
CA ALA A 10 -21.08 17.35 -18.43
C ALA A 10 -20.63 15.91 -18.75
N GLU A 11 -21.22 15.28 -19.78
CA GLU A 11 -20.81 13.94 -20.25
C GLU A 11 -19.51 13.98 -21.09
N LEU A 12 -19.17 15.14 -21.68
CA LEU A 12 -17.95 15.38 -22.48
C LEU A 12 -16.75 15.85 -21.64
N GLU A 13 -16.92 16.09 -20.34
CA GLU A 13 -15.81 16.02 -19.39
C GLU A 13 -15.44 14.56 -19.12
N VAL A 14 -15.24 13.80 -20.18
CA VAL A 14 -14.38 12.61 -20.14
C VAL A 14 -13.05 13.12 -19.61
N PRO A 15 -12.56 12.67 -18.44
CA PRO A 15 -11.24 13.05 -17.99
C PRO A 15 -10.24 12.46 -18.98
N LEU A 16 -9.86 13.26 -19.98
CA LEU A 16 -8.72 13.01 -20.82
C LEU A 16 -7.47 13.26 -19.97
N ALA A 17 -7.21 12.33 -19.06
CA ALA A 17 -5.94 12.17 -18.40
C ALA A 17 -5.64 10.68 -18.34
N ALA A 18 -5.13 10.17 -19.45
CA ALA A 18 -4.06 9.18 -19.38
C ALA A 18 -2.90 9.83 -18.60
N GLY A 19 -2.96 9.70 -17.27
CA GLY A 19 -2.04 10.27 -16.33
C GLY A 19 -2.50 9.89 -14.94
N SER A 20 -1.72 9.05 -14.27
CA SER A 20 -1.88 8.65 -12.88
C SER A 20 -2.25 9.84 -11.98
N GLY A 21 -3.54 9.99 -11.69
CA GLY A 21 -3.97 10.94 -10.67
C GLY A 21 -3.34 10.51 -9.35
N ALA A 22 -2.40 11.30 -8.83
CA ALA A 22 -1.72 10.95 -7.58
C ALA A 22 -2.77 10.68 -6.49
N VAL A 23 -2.70 9.51 -5.86
CA VAL A 23 -3.62 9.16 -4.77
C VAL A 23 -3.39 10.14 -3.61
N ARG A 24 -4.44 10.86 -3.22
CA ARG A 24 -4.40 11.86 -2.13
C ARG A 24 -5.18 11.36 -0.93
N SER A 25 -4.64 11.59 0.26
CA SER A 25 -5.37 11.42 1.52
C SER A 25 -6.55 12.40 1.61
N LYS A 26 -7.49 12.17 2.54
CA LYS A 26 -8.60 13.11 2.85
C LYS A 26 -8.12 14.54 3.19
N LYS A 27 -6.84 14.70 3.58
CA LYS A 27 -6.21 16.00 3.86
C LYS A 27 -5.49 16.59 2.64
N GLY A 28 -5.73 16.05 1.44
CA GLY A 28 -5.10 16.49 0.18
C GLY A 28 -3.63 16.12 0.01
N ARG A 29 -3.03 15.39 0.98
CA ARG A 29 -1.60 15.03 0.94
C ARG A 29 -1.36 13.80 0.07
N GLU A 30 -0.36 13.90 -0.80
CA GLU A 30 0.23 12.76 -1.48
C GLU A 30 1.17 12.01 -0.54
N LEU A 31 1.23 10.69 -0.71
CA LEU A 31 2.13 9.82 0.03
C LEU A 31 3.19 9.26 -0.91
N ARG A 32 4.39 9.07 -0.39
CA ARG A 32 5.50 8.43 -1.10
C ARG A 32 6.13 7.38 -0.25
N TRP A 33 6.46 6.24 -0.86
CA TRP A 33 7.26 5.23 -0.20
C TRP A 33 8.73 5.61 -0.28
N THR A 34 9.37 5.67 0.88
CA THR A 34 10.79 6.03 1.01
C THR A 34 11.65 4.86 1.48
N GLY A 35 11.05 3.69 1.72
CA GLY A 35 11.76 2.47 2.08
C GLY A 35 12.27 1.69 0.87
N ASP A 36 12.87 0.52 1.12
CA ASP A 36 13.24 -0.41 0.06
C ASP A 36 12.00 -0.90 -0.69
N SER A 37 12.06 -0.93 -2.03
CA SER A 37 11.01 -1.51 -2.87
C SER A 37 10.73 -2.99 -2.54
N CYS A 38 11.73 -3.75 -2.07
CA CYS A 38 11.57 -5.12 -1.64
C CYS A 38 10.60 -5.23 -0.46
N ASN A 39 10.65 -4.27 0.48
CA ASN A 39 9.76 -4.24 1.64
C ASN A 39 8.31 -4.03 1.20
N LEU A 40 8.08 -3.11 0.26
CA LEU A 40 6.74 -2.87 -0.28
C LEU A 40 6.21 -4.08 -1.05
N ILE A 41 7.06 -4.72 -1.86
CA ILE A 41 6.71 -5.95 -2.57
C ILE A 41 6.34 -7.06 -1.58
N GLU A 42 7.14 -7.25 -0.53
CA GLU A 42 6.86 -8.24 0.52
C GLU A 42 5.50 -7.99 1.19
N LEU A 43 5.18 -6.72 1.49
CA LEU A 43 3.86 -6.33 2.01
C LEU A 43 2.73 -6.67 1.04
N VAL A 44 2.88 -6.35 -0.25
CA VAL A 44 1.85 -6.65 -1.27
C VAL A 44 1.64 -8.15 -1.42
N TYR A 45 2.71 -8.95 -1.42
CA TYR A 45 2.60 -10.41 -1.42
C TYR A 45 1.88 -10.93 -0.17
N GLY A 46 2.18 -10.38 1.02
CA GLY A 46 1.46 -10.73 2.25
C GLY A 46 -0.05 -10.47 2.14
N ILE A 47 -0.44 -9.31 1.60
CA ILE A 47 -1.86 -8.98 1.37
C ILE A 47 -2.51 -9.96 0.39
N PHE A 48 -1.83 -10.24 -0.72
CA PHE A 48 -2.31 -11.19 -1.75
C PHE A 48 -2.51 -12.60 -1.18
N ASP A 49 -1.52 -13.11 -0.46
CA ASP A 49 -1.53 -14.46 0.09
C ASP A 49 -2.57 -14.62 1.23
N CYS A 50 -2.89 -13.54 1.95
CA CYS A 50 -3.96 -13.54 2.95
C CYS A 50 -5.37 -13.53 2.35
N ARG A 51 -5.53 -13.26 1.05
CA ARG A 51 -6.83 -13.32 0.33
C ARG A 51 -7.95 -12.48 0.94
N GLN A 52 -7.62 -11.35 1.57
CA GLN A 52 -8.59 -10.48 2.25
C GLN A 52 -9.18 -9.37 1.37
N VAL A 53 -8.75 -9.28 0.10
CA VAL A 53 -9.22 -8.25 -0.84
C VAL A 53 -10.18 -8.90 -1.83
N ASN A 54 -11.34 -8.26 -2.07
CA ASN A 54 -12.38 -8.71 -2.99
C ASN A 54 -12.73 -10.19 -2.83
N ASP A 55 -12.94 -10.65 -1.59
CA ASP A 55 -13.26 -12.05 -1.28
C ASP A 55 -12.23 -13.08 -1.81
N GLY A 56 -10.98 -12.63 -2.00
CA GLY A 56 -9.88 -13.43 -2.53
C GLY A 56 -9.74 -13.39 -4.05
N GLU A 57 -10.65 -12.70 -4.75
CA GLU A 57 -10.69 -12.50 -6.21
C GLU A 57 -9.98 -11.19 -6.58
N VAL A 58 -8.66 -11.20 -6.50
CA VAL A 58 -7.81 -10.11 -6.96
C VAL A 58 -6.54 -10.66 -7.60
N ASP A 59 -6.07 -10.02 -8.66
CA ASP A 59 -4.77 -10.35 -9.25
C ASP A 59 -3.64 -9.62 -8.53
N LEU A 60 -2.49 -10.28 -8.43
CA LEU A 60 -1.31 -9.69 -7.82
C LEU A 60 -0.86 -8.42 -8.57
N SER A 61 -1.01 -8.39 -9.90
CA SER A 61 -0.71 -7.22 -10.72
C SER A 61 -1.54 -6.01 -10.33
N ASP A 62 -2.83 -6.19 -10.07
CA ASP A 62 -3.72 -5.10 -9.70
C ASP A 62 -3.31 -4.48 -8.37
N LEU A 63 -2.95 -5.33 -7.40
CA LEU A 63 -2.41 -4.85 -6.13
C LEU A 63 -1.08 -4.11 -6.33
N MET A 64 -0.17 -4.63 -7.17
CA MET A 64 1.09 -3.94 -7.46
C MET A 64 0.84 -2.57 -8.09
N ASP A 65 -0.07 -2.46 -9.05
CA ASP A 65 -0.40 -1.21 -9.73
C ASP A 65 -1.02 -0.19 -8.78
N VAL A 66 -1.93 -0.63 -7.91
CA VAL A 66 -2.53 0.24 -6.88
C VAL A 66 -1.48 0.75 -5.91
N PHE A 67 -0.58 -0.11 -5.43
CA PHE A 67 0.47 0.29 -4.50
C PHE A 67 1.53 1.16 -5.19
N GLU A 68 1.82 0.93 -6.47
CA GLU A 68 2.69 1.77 -7.29
C GLU A 68 2.14 3.20 -7.37
N GLN A 69 0.84 3.35 -7.65
CA GLN A 69 0.14 4.63 -7.69
C GLN A 69 0.04 5.30 -6.32
N CYS A 70 -0.31 4.54 -5.27
CA CYS A 70 -0.45 5.05 -3.91
C CYS A 70 0.84 5.64 -3.37
N PHE A 71 1.98 5.03 -3.72
CA PHE A 71 3.28 5.34 -3.12
C PHE A 71 4.27 5.99 -4.08
N GLN A 72 3.90 6.21 -5.34
CA GLN A 72 4.73 6.83 -6.38
C GLN A 72 6.11 6.17 -6.51
N VAL A 73 6.15 4.84 -6.53
CA VAL A 73 7.37 4.05 -6.71
C VAL A 73 7.32 3.28 -8.02
N ASN A 74 8.34 2.47 -8.34
CA ASN A 74 8.30 1.56 -9.48
C ASN A 74 8.40 0.10 -9.01
N LEU A 75 7.32 -0.64 -9.17
CA LEU A 75 7.20 -2.04 -8.80
C LEU A 75 7.26 -2.97 -10.01
N SER A 76 7.27 -2.48 -11.25
CA SER A 76 7.32 -3.26 -12.52
C SER A 76 8.10 -4.60 -12.53
N ARG A 77 9.25 -4.70 -11.84
CA ARG A 77 10.07 -5.93 -11.73
C ARG A 77 9.75 -6.79 -10.49
N TYR A 78 8.53 -6.75 -9.99
CA TYR A 78 8.15 -7.37 -8.70
C TYR A 78 8.39 -8.88 -8.66
N PHE A 79 8.10 -9.63 -9.73
CA PHE A 79 8.37 -11.07 -9.79
C PHE A 79 9.85 -11.43 -9.60
N ARG A 80 10.75 -10.66 -10.24
CA ARG A 80 12.20 -10.87 -10.11
C ARG A 80 12.66 -10.56 -8.69
N ARG A 81 12.28 -9.40 -8.15
CA ARG A 81 12.65 -9.00 -6.79
C ARG A 81 12.12 -9.99 -5.75
N PHE A 82 10.89 -10.48 -5.90
CA PHE A 82 10.35 -11.50 -5.00
C PHE A 82 11.11 -12.83 -5.10
N THR A 83 11.56 -13.20 -6.29
CA THR A 83 12.44 -14.38 -6.45
C THR A 83 13.79 -14.19 -5.73
N GLU A 84 14.36 -12.99 -5.76
CA GLU A 84 15.57 -12.64 -5.02
C GLU A 84 15.33 -12.68 -3.50
N ILE A 85 14.18 -12.18 -3.02
CA ILE A 85 13.76 -12.26 -1.61
C ILE A 85 13.71 -13.73 -1.14
N LYS A 86 13.06 -14.62 -1.90
CA LYS A 86 12.95 -16.06 -1.58
C LYS A 86 14.30 -16.77 -1.47
N ARG A 87 15.33 -16.29 -2.18
CA ARG A 87 16.67 -16.91 -2.23
C ARG A 87 17.61 -16.46 -1.10
N ARG A 88 17.21 -15.50 -0.27
CA ARG A 88 18.04 -15.03 0.85
C ARG A 88 18.23 -16.15 1.88
N LYS A 89 19.50 -16.45 2.21
CA LYS A 89 19.89 -17.57 3.11
C LYS A 89 20.08 -17.17 4.58
N SER A 90 20.33 -15.89 4.89
CA SER A 90 20.78 -15.42 6.21
C SER A 90 19.84 -14.43 6.92
N ILE A 91 18.72 -14.08 6.30
CA ILE A 91 17.71 -13.15 6.82
C ILE A 91 16.35 -13.84 6.68
N SER A 92 15.41 -13.58 7.60
CA SER A 92 14.02 -14.04 7.47
C SER A 92 13.49 -13.74 6.07
N LYS A 93 12.82 -14.72 5.45
CA LYS A 93 12.22 -14.53 4.12
C LYS A 93 11.12 -13.47 4.14
N THR A 94 10.56 -13.18 5.33
CA THR A 94 9.52 -12.20 5.62
C THR A 94 10.03 -11.10 6.55
N ARG A 95 11.28 -10.65 6.35
CA ARG A 95 11.94 -9.68 7.24
C ARG A 95 11.11 -8.43 7.50
N PHE A 96 10.47 -7.86 6.47
CA PHE A 96 9.75 -6.61 6.64
C PHE A 96 8.43 -6.83 7.39
N LEU A 97 7.72 -7.92 7.12
CA LEU A 97 6.52 -8.29 7.87
C LEU A 97 6.84 -8.60 9.34
N ASP A 98 7.95 -9.29 9.61
CA ASP A 98 8.42 -9.54 10.97
C ASP A 98 8.71 -8.23 11.71
N GLU A 99 9.35 -7.27 11.03
CA GLU A 99 9.62 -5.94 11.58
C GLU A 99 8.32 -5.17 11.86
N MET A 100 7.36 -5.19 10.93
CA MET A 100 6.03 -4.58 11.10
C MET A 100 5.30 -5.16 12.32
N ALA A 101 5.24 -6.48 12.45
CA ALA A 101 4.61 -7.13 13.59
C ALA A 101 5.29 -6.72 14.91
N ARG A 102 6.63 -6.73 14.94
CA ARG A 102 7.40 -6.33 16.13
C ARG A 102 7.11 -4.88 16.55
N VAL A 103 7.09 -3.92 15.62
CA VAL A 103 6.84 -2.52 15.98
C VAL A 103 5.41 -2.26 16.41
N VAL A 104 4.43 -2.95 15.84
CA VAL A 104 3.02 -2.86 16.27
C VAL A 104 2.82 -3.47 17.65
N ASN A 105 3.36 -4.67 17.90
CA ASN A 105 3.26 -5.31 19.20
C ASN A 105 3.91 -4.48 20.30
N LYS A 106 5.10 -3.94 20.04
CA LYS A 106 5.76 -3.03 21.00
C LYS A 106 4.89 -1.82 21.33
N ARG A 107 4.23 -1.22 20.34
CA ARG A 107 3.34 -0.06 20.57
C ARG A 107 2.14 -0.43 21.45
N ILE A 108 1.60 -1.64 21.31
CA ILE A 108 0.51 -2.15 22.15
C ILE A 108 1.03 -2.34 23.59
N GLU A 109 2.15 -3.03 23.75
CA GLU A 109 2.80 -3.25 25.06
C GLU A 109 3.13 -1.93 25.78
N ASP A 110 3.69 -0.94 25.07
CA ASP A 110 4.03 0.38 25.62
C ASP A 110 2.77 1.17 26.05
N GLY A 111 1.63 0.97 25.38
CA GLY A 111 0.35 1.59 25.71
C GLY A 111 -0.38 0.90 26.87
N ASP A 112 -0.26 -0.42 26.94
CA ASP A 112 -0.80 -1.26 28.02
C ASP A 112 0.11 -1.31 29.25
N ALA A 113 1.33 -0.78 29.14
CA ALA A 113 2.27 -0.68 30.24
C ALA A 113 1.66 0.14 31.38
N TYR A 114 1.29 -0.56 32.46
CA TYR A 114 0.85 0.03 33.71
C TYR A 114 1.85 1.09 34.17
N VAL A 115 1.41 2.34 34.27
CA VAL A 115 2.17 3.41 34.94
C VAL A 115 1.82 3.34 36.42
N PRO A 116 2.72 2.89 37.31
CA PRO A 116 2.44 2.95 38.73
C PRO A 116 2.23 4.41 39.09
N MET A 117 1.04 4.75 39.60
CA MET A 117 0.84 6.05 40.22
C MET A 117 1.90 6.18 41.31
N ALA A 118 2.91 7.01 41.04
CA ALA A 118 3.91 7.36 42.03
C ALA A 118 3.14 7.85 43.25
N MET A 119 3.22 7.07 44.33
CA MET A 119 2.62 7.37 45.61
C MET A 119 3.18 8.71 46.06
N ARG A 120 2.36 9.76 45.93
CA ARG A 120 2.65 11.09 46.50
C ARG A 120 2.45 11.04 48.00
#